data_AF-A0A3M1B7Z0-F1
#
_entry.id   AF-A0A3M1B7Z0-F1
#
_cell.length_a   1.000
_cell.length_b   1.000
_cell.length_c   1.000
_cell.angle_alpha   90.00
_cell.angle_beta   90.00
_cell.angle_gamma   90.00
#
_symmetry.space_group_name_H-M   'P 1'
#
loop_
_entity.id
_entity.type
_entity.pdbx_description
1 polymer ?
#
loop_
_entity_poly.entity_id
_entity_poly.type
_entity_poly.pdbx_seq_one_letter_code
_entity_poly.pdbx_strand_id
1 'polypeptide(L)'
;RWGKLYQKNEALRRSVDLYGVGKVFLTCLSGSPYTQIVHLQIRGKDALEQEFWTLLEDWLFQMVAPEWQKRPSTAKEALKKLLQIDFLNCYQKAKTQLEKSVKG
;
A
#
# COMPACT_ATOMS: atom_id res chain seq x y z
N ARG A 1 -1.46 -23.79 26.63
CA ARG A 1 -2.01 -22.45 26.95
C ARG A 1 -1.03 -21.32 26.61
N TRP A 2 0.27 -21.48 26.89
CA TRP A 2 1.33 -20.49 26.60
C TRP A 2 1.66 -20.27 25.11
N GLY A 3 1.66 -21.31 24.27
CA GLY A 3 1.97 -21.16 22.84
C GLY A 3 1.06 -20.17 22.08
N LYS A 4 -0.23 -20.09 22.43
CA LYS A 4 -1.18 -19.12 21.84
C LYS A 4 -0.88 -17.68 22.26
N LEU A 5 -0.33 -17.46 23.45
CA LEU A 5 0.08 -16.13 23.94
C LEU A 5 1.36 -15.66 23.22
N TYR A 6 2.34 -16.55 23.09
CA TYR A 6 3.58 -16.25 22.34
C TYR A 6 3.29 -15.90 20.88
N GLN A 7 2.47 -16.70 20.18
CA GLN A 7 2.09 -16.42 18.79
C GLN A 7 1.33 -15.09 18.64
N LYS A 8 0.44 -14.75 19.57
CA LYS A 8 -0.25 -13.45 19.57
C LYS A 8 0.72 -12.28 19.76
N ASN A 9 1.68 -12.41 20.67
CA ASN A 9 2.68 -11.37 20.92
C ASN A 9 3.62 -11.19 19.71
N GLU A 10 3.94 -12.27 19.02
CA GLU A 10 4.79 -12.21 17.83
C GLU A 10 4.05 -11.57 16.63
N ALA A 11 2.79 -11.93 16.41
CA ALA A 11 1.95 -11.31 15.39
C ALA A 11 1.74 -9.81 15.67
N LEU A 12 1.51 -9.44 16.93
CA LEU A 12 1.41 -8.05 17.35
C LEU A 12 2.71 -7.29 17.08
N ARG A 13 3.87 -7.86 17.44
CA ARG A 13 5.19 -7.25 17.18
C ARG A 13 5.40 -6.99 15.70
N ARG A 14 5.20 -7.99 14.84
CA ARG A 14 5.34 -7.84 13.38
C ARG A 14 4.41 -6.77 12.83
N SER A 15 3.20 -6.67 13.38
CA SER A 15 2.21 -5.66 13.00
C SER A 15 2.60 -4.24 13.41
N VAL A 16 3.43 -4.06 14.45
CA VAL A 16 3.98 -2.75 14.84
C VAL A 16 5.01 -2.26 13.83
N ASP A 17 5.90 -3.12 13.36
CA ASP A 17 6.89 -2.75 12.34
C ASP A 17 6.20 -2.34 11.03
N LEU A 18 5.19 -3.09 10.60
CA LEU A 18 4.40 -2.78 9.40
C LEU A 18 3.64 -1.46 9.53
N TYR A 19 3.12 -1.17 10.72
CA TYR A 19 2.49 0.11 11.02
C TYR A 19 3.51 1.27 10.91
N GLY A 20 4.72 1.08 11.44
CA GLY A 20 5.81 2.05 11.29
C GLY A 20 6.18 2.29 9.83
N VAL A 21 6.31 1.23 9.04
CA VAL A 21 6.60 1.32 7.60
C VAL A 21 5.51 2.10 6.86
N GLY A 22 4.23 1.79 7.09
CA GLY A 22 3.12 2.51 6.47
C GLY A 22 3.15 4.01 6.76
N LYS A 23 3.45 4.40 8.01
CA LYS A 23 3.61 5.81 8.39
C LYS A 23 4.75 6.51 7.67
N VAL A 24 5.89 5.84 7.53
CA VAL A 24 7.05 6.38 6.81
C VAL A 24 6.68 6.64 5.36
N PHE A 25 6.04 5.68 4.68
CA PHE A 25 5.58 5.88 3.30
C PHE A 25 4.61 7.05 3.16
N LEU A 26 3.57 7.11 4.00
CA LEU A 26 2.61 8.22 3.97
C LEU A 26 3.31 9.57 4.19
N THR A 27 4.25 9.63 5.14
CA THR A 27 5.02 10.85 5.44
C THR A 27 5.90 11.27 4.26
N CYS A 28 6.62 10.32 3.65
CA CYS A 28 7.48 10.58 2.49
C CYS A 28 6.67 11.03 1.26
N LEU A 29 5.52 10.42 1.00
CA LEU A 29 4.69 10.71 -0.16
C LEU A 29 3.91 12.02 -0.03
N SER A 30 3.46 12.37 1.17
CA SER A 30 2.72 13.61 1.42
C SER A 30 3.60 14.82 1.72
N GLY A 31 4.86 14.60 2.12
CA GLY A 31 5.72 15.64 2.67
C GLY A 31 5.28 16.16 4.04
N SER A 32 4.31 15.51 4.69
CA SER A 32 3.70 15.96 5.95
C SER A 32 3.79 14.88 7.03
N PRO A 33 3.84 15.24 8.33
CA PRO A 33 3.77 14.25 9.40
C PRO A 33 2.51 13.40 9.30
N TYR A 34 2.62 12.08 9.53
CA TYR A 34 1.49 11.16 9.38
C TYR A 34 0.20 11.60 10.12
N THR A 35 0.34 12.26 11.27
CA THR A 35 -0.80 12.69 12.10
C THR A 35 -1.70 13.74 11.41
N GLN A 36 -1.22 14.35 10.34
CA GLN A 36 -1.92 15.37 9.57
C GLN A 36 -2.47 14.83 8.24
N ILE A 37 -2.16 13.58 7.89
CA ILE A 37 -2.52 13.00 6.60
C ILE A 37 -3.89 12.33 6.73
N VAL A 38 -4.89 12.93 6.07
CA VAL A 38 -6.20 12.30 5.86
C VAL A 38 -6.22 11.54 4.54
N HIS A 39 -5.57 12.10 3.52
CA HIS A 39 -5.44 11.52 2.18
C HIS A 39 -4.09 11.86 1.53
N LEU A 40 -3.63 11.03 0.60
CA LEU A 40 -2.51 11.36 -0.28
C LEU A 40 -3.02 12.32 -1.36
N GLN A 41 -2.72 13.62 -1.25
CA GLN A 41 -3.18 14.66 -2.20
C GLN A 41 -2.44 14.61 -3.56
N ILE A 42 -2.21 13.41 -4.09
CA ILE A 42 -1.46 13.17 -5.31
C ILE A 42 -2.46 13.04 -6.47
N ARG A 43 -2.24 13.85 -7.52
CA ARG A 43 -3.03 13.80 -8.75
C ARG A 43 -2.27 13.03 -9.82
N GLY A 44 -2.87 11.95 -10.31
CA GLY A 44 -2.36 11.24 -11.48
C GLY A 44 -2.45 12.14 -12.73
N LYS A 45 -1.53 11.95 -13.68
CA LYS A 45 -1.54 12.69 -14.95
C LYS A 45 -2.66 12.21 -15.89
N ASP A 46 -3.11 10.98 -15.69
CA ASP A 46 -4.20 10.35 -16.40
C ASP A 46 -5.01 9.43 -15.45
N ALA A 47 -6.07 8.82 -15.98
CA ALA A 47 -6.94 7.94 -15.20
C ALA A 47 -6.23 6.69 -14.65
N LEU A 48 -5.23 6.15 -15.37
CA LEU A 48 -4.49 4.96 -14.93
C LEU A 48 -3.56 5.31 -13.77
N GLU A 49 -2.83 6.42 -13.89
CA GLU A 49 -1.99 6.92 -12.80
C GLU A 49 -2.83 7.31 -11.58
N GLN A 50 -4.03 7.86 -11.78
CA GLN A 50 -4.94 8.16 -10.68
C GLN A 50 -5.42 6.88 -9.98
N GLU A 51 -5.78 5.82 -10.73
CA GLU A 51 -6.16 4.52 -10.16
C GLU A 51 -5.01 3.91 -9.33
N PHE A 52 -3.77 3.99 -9.84
CA PHE A 52 -2.59 3.56 -9.11
C PHE A 52 -2.44 4.29 -7.76
N TRP A 53 -2.54 5.62 -7.75
CA TRP A 53 -2.42 6.40 -6.52
C TRP A 53 -3.51 6.07 -5.52
N THR A 54 -4.76 5.89 -5.97
CA THR A 54 -5.88 5.46 -5.11
C THR A 54 -5.63 4.09 -4.49
N LEU A 55 -5.20 3.10 -5.28
CA LEU A 55 -4.91 1.75 -4.79
C LEU A 55 -3.73 1.73 -3.80
N LEU A 56 -2.70 2.53 -4.08
CA LEU A 56 -1.55 2.66 -3.20
C LEU A 56 -1.94 3.36 -1.88
N GLU A 57 -2.73 4.42 -1.95
CA GLU A 57 -3.26 5.13 -0.79
C GLU A 57 -4.05 4.20 0.12
N ASP A 58 -5.07 3.52 -0.41
CA ASP A 58 -5.91 2.57 0.33
C ASP A 58 -5.06 1.51 1.03
N TRP A 59 -4.07 0.98 0.33
CA TRP A 59 -3.15 -0.02 0.85
C TRP A 59 -2.29 0.52 2.00
N LEU A 60 -1.73 1.73 1.86
CA LEU A 60 -0.93 2.36 2.91
C LEU A 60 -1.78 2.67 4.15
N PHE A 61 -3.03 3.10 3.98
CA PHE A 61 -3.95 3.30 5.09
C PHE A 61 -4.34 1.99 5.78
N GLN A 62 -4.43 0.87 5.04
CA GLN A 62 -4.57 -0.45 5.64
C GLN A 62 -3.37 -0.84 6.50
N MET A 63 -2.13 -0.53 6.07
CA MET A 63 -0.92 -0.79 6.86
C MET A 63 -0.90 -0.02 8.19
N VAL A 64 -1.55 1.14 8.26
CA VAL A 64 -1.66 1.95 9.47
C VAL A 64 -3.00 1.82 10.19
N ALA A 65 -3.77 0.77 9.91
CA ALA A 65 -5.07 0.55 10.56
C ALA A 65 -4.94 0.50 12.10
N PRO A 66 -5.87 1.08 12.87
CA PRO A 66 -5.81 1.03 14.34
C PRO A 66 -5.77 -0.40 14.88
N GLU A 67 -6.59 -1.30 14.31
CA GLU A 67 -6.61 -2.71 14.68
C GLU A 67 -5.52 -3.49 13.95
N TRP A 68 -4.60 -4.08 14.70
CA TRP A 68 -3.44 -4.81 14.18
C TRP A 68 -3.82 -6.01 13.30
N GLN A 69 -5.01 -6.57 13.46
CA GLN A 69 -5.56 -7.68 12.68
C GLN A 69 -5.99 -7.26 11.27
N LYS A 70 -6.25 -5.97 11.03
CA LYS A 70 -6.60 -5.45 9.69
C LYS A 70 -5.36 -5.17 8.84
N ARG A 71 -4.18 -5.14 9.47
CA ARG A 71 -2.89 -4.93 8.83
C ARG A 71 -2.38 -6.24 8.21
N PRO A 72 -1.38 -6.18 7.32
CA PRO A 72 -0.76 -7.38 6.78
C PRO A 72 -0.10 -8.21 7.90
N SER A 73 -0.09 -9.53 7.76
CA SER A 73 0.45 -10.42 8.79
C SER A 73 1.98 -10.52 8.74
N THR A 74 2.57 -10.19 7.59
CA THR A 74 4.02 -10.27 7.34
C THR A 74 4.48 -9.21 6.35
N ALA A 75 5.77 -8.86 6.40
CA ALA A 75 6.41 -8.00 5.39
C ALA A 75 6.36 -8.61 3.98
N LYS A 76 6.42 -9.95 3.87
CA LYS A 76 6.33 -10.65 2.58
C LYS A 76 4.95 -10.46 1.93
N GLU A 77 3.89 -10.58 2.72
CA GLU A 77 2.53 -10.30 2.26
C GLU A 77 2.39 -8.83 1.85
N ALA A 78 2.95 -7.92 2.66
CA ALA A 78 2.86 -6.51 2.36
C ALA A 78 3.58 -6.14 1.05
N LEU A 79 4.79 -6.67 0.84
CA LEU A 79 5.56 -6.51 -0.39
C LEU A 79 4.83 -7.12 -1.59
N LYS A 80 4.24 -8.31 -1.44
CA LYS A 80 3.48 -8.96 -2.52
C LYS A 80 2.33 -8.06 -2.99
N LYS A 81 1.59 -7.44 -2.07
CA LYS A 81 0.49 -6.54 -2.42
C LYS A 81 0.99 -5.27 -3.12
N LEU A 82 2.09 -4.69 -2.65
CA LEU A 82 2.72 -3.53 -3.30
C LEU A 82 3.14 -3.84 -4.75
N LEU A 83 3.79 -4.98 -4.97
CA LEU A 83 4.18 -5.43 -6.31
C LEU A 83 2.98 -5.69 -7.23
N GLN A 84 1.84 -6.13 -6.69
CA GLN A 84 0.62 -6.29 -7.46
C GLN A 84 0.05 -4.94 -7.93
N ILE A 85 0.06 -3.92 -7.07
CA ILE A 85 -0.39 -2.57 -7.42
C ILE A 85 0.48 -2.00 -8.54
N ASP A 86 1.80 -2.15 -8.41
CA ASP A 86 2.76 -1.71 -9.43
C ASP A 86 2.60 -2.46 -10.76
N PHE A 87 2.49 -3.79 -10.70
CA PHE A 87 2.27 -4.62 -11.88
C PHE A 87 1.00 -4.24 -12.65
N LEU A 88 -0.12 -4.01 -11.95
CA LEU A 88 -1.38 -3.61 -12.58
C LEU A 88 -1.22 -2.29 -13.35
N ASN A 89 -0.56 -1.30 -12.74
CA ASN A 89 -0.26 -0.02 -13.38
C ASN A 89 0.62 -0.19 -14.64
N CYS A 90 1.71 -0.97 -14.54
CA CYS A 90 2.60 -1.24 -15.67
C CYS A 90 1.88 -1.98 -16.81
N TYR A 91 1.09 -3.00 -16.49
CA TYR A 91 0.35 -3.80 -17.47
C TYR A 91 -0.69 -2.95 -18.22
N GLN A 92 -1.47 -2.14 -17.50
CA GLN A 92 -2.47 -1.25 -18.11
C GLN A 92 -1.81 -0.24 -19.05
N LYS A 93 -0.68 0.36 -18.65
CA LYS A 93 0.09 1.29 -19.51
C LYS A 93 0.58 0.62 -20.79
N ALA A 94 1.15 -0.58 -20.69
CA ALA A 94 1.62 -1.34 -21.84
C ALA A 94 0.46 -1.70 -22.79
N LYS A 95 -0.69 -2.13 -22.25
CA LYS A 95 -1.90 -2.43 -23.02
C LYS A 95 -2.40 -1.21 -23.80
N THR A 96 -2.50 -0.05 -23.13
CA THR A 96 -2.95 1.20 -23.79
C THR A 96 -2.01 1.65 -24.90
N GLN A 97 -0.70 1.45 -24.76
CA GLN A 97 0.28 1.76 -25.82
C GLN A 97 0.12 0.84 -27.04
N LEU A 98 -0.03 -0.46 -26.81
CA LEU A 98 -0.27 -1.45 -27.87
C LEU A 98 -1.56 -1.14 -28.64
N GLU A 99 -2.66 -0.85 -27.94
CA GLU A 99 -3.94 -0.53 -28.57
C GLU A 99 -3.88 0.74 -29.43
N LYS A 100 -3.08 1.74 -29.04
CA LYS A 100 -2.83 2.93 -29.86
C LYS A 100 -2.01 2.60 -31.11
N SER A 101 -1.02 1.72 -31.00
CA SER A 101 -0.17 1.32 -32.12
C SER A 101 -0.86 0.45 -33.16
N VAL A 102 -1.95 -0.25 -32.80
CA VAL A 102 -2.71 -1.11 -33.74
C VAL A 102 -3.80 -0.33 -34.48
N LYS A 103 -4.21 0.83 -33.97
CA LYS A 103 -5.29 1.66 -34.54
C LYS A 103 -4.79 2.88 -35.35
N GLY A 104 -3.49 3.13 -35.38
CA GLY A 104 -2.84 4.15 -36.22
C GLY A 104 -2.10 3.49 -37.36
#